data_AF-A0A928QWY1-F1
#
_entry.id   AF-A0A928QWY1-F1
#
_cell.length_a   1.000
_cell.length_b   1.000
_cell.length_c   1.000
_cell.angle_alpha   90.00
_cell.angle_beta   90.00
_cell.angle_gamma   90.00
#
_symmetry.space_group_name_H-M   'P 1'
#
loop_
_entity.id
_entity.type
_entity.pdbx_description
1 polymer ?
#
loop_
_entity_poly.entity_id
_entity_poly.type
_entity_poly.pdbx_seq_one_letter_code
_entity_poly.pdbx_strand_id
1 'polypeptide(L)'
;MAHLFPGEGKNRYSWQPSPGCGYAISYEGLRPASYTRLPAVRALRSVAASSQEDWKTKHYSFFSHKECEFFPCHKTDDPDNFNCMFCYCPLYVLGDKCGGNFSKTDSGLKDCSKCLLPHQRNSFGYISESFSRIVATMERQED
;
A
#
# COMPACT_ATOMS: atom_id res chain seq x y z
N MET A 1 -15.53 -17.96 1.44
CA MET A 1 -14.21 -18.56 1.16
C MET A 1 -14.25 -20.05 0.79
N ALA A 2 -15.33 -20.80 1.05
CA ALA A 2 -15.42 -22.23 0.70
C ALA A 2 -15.43 -22.55 -0.81
N HIS A 3 -15.65 -21.56 -1.67
CA HIS A 3 -15.69 -21.72 -3.13
C HIS A 3 -14.33 -21.52 -3.81
N LEU A 4 -13.32 -21.04 -3.07
CA LEU A 4 -12.00 -20.71 -3.62
C LEU A 4 -11.04 -21.90 -3.64
N PHE A 5 -11.28 -22.92 -2.80
CA PHE A 5 -10.41 -24.10 -2.70
C PHE A 5 -11.25 -25.39 -2.67
N PRO A 6 -11.85 -25.78 -3.81
CA PRO A 6 -12.65 -27.00 -3.91
C PRO A 6 -11.72 -28.22 -3.87
N GLY A 7 -11.48 -28.75 -2.66
CA GLY A 7 -10.60 -29.90 -2.43
C GLY A 7 -9.85 -29.84 -1.10
N GLU A 8 -9.79 -28.67 -0.45
CA GLU A 8 -9.21 -28.56 0.88
C GLU A 8 -10.29 -28.78 1.95
N GLY A 9 -9.98 -29.60 2.96
CA GLY A 9 -10.86 -29.79 4.11
C GLY A 9 -11.18 -28.46 4.77
N LYS A 10 -12.46 -28.20 5.03
CA LYS A 10 -12.87 -27.07 5.87
C LYS A 10 -12.18 -27.24 7.23
N ASN A 11 -11.57 -26.17 7.75
CA ASN A 11 -10.88 -26.11 9.05
C ASN A 11 -9.40 -26.52 9.11
N ARG A 12 -8.62 -26.33 8.02
CA ARG A 12 -7.17 -26.55 8.06
C ARG A 12 -6.39 -25.53 8.92
N TYR A 13 -7.03 -24.43 9.26
CA TYR A 13 -6.49 -23.36 10.10
C TYR A 13 -7.27 -23.34 11.42
N SER A 14 -6.55 -23.45 12.54
CA SER A 14 -7.15 -23.26 13.87
C SER A 14 -6.67 -21.95 14.47
N TRP A 15 -7.61 -21.20 15.06
CA TRP A 15 -7.36 -19.90 15.67
C TRP A 15 -7.22 -20.08 17.18
N GLN A 16 -6.06 -19.75 17.72
CA GLN A 16 -5.79 -19.80 19.15
C GLN A 16 -5.61 -18.36 19.67
N PRO A 17 -6.28 -17.95 20.75
CA PRO A 17 -6.07 -16.63 21.33
C PRO A 17 -4.60 -16.41 21.69
N SER A 18 -3.99 -15.30 21.27
CA SER A 18 -2.62 -14.94 21.67
C SER A 18 -2.61 -13.98 22.85
N PRO A 19 -1.62 -14.08 23.77
CA PRO A 19 -1.40 -13.04 24.78
C PRO A 19 -0.99 -11.73 24.09
N GLY A 20 -1.82 -10.69 24.22
CA GLY A 20 -1.76 -9.47 23.39
C GLY A 20 -2.74 -9.58 22.23
N CYS A 21 -3.57 -8.53 22.05
CA CYS A 21 -4.72 -8.48 21.13
C CYS A 21 -4.43 -9.20 19.81
N GLY A 22 -5.08 -10.36 19.60
CA GLY A 22 -4.90 -11.16 18.39
C GLY A 22 -5.22 -12.64 18.54
N TYR A 23 -5.13 -13.33 17.40
CA TYR A 23 -5.24 -14.77 17.28
C TYR A 23 -4.02 -15.30 16.52
N ALA A 24 -3.43 -16.39 17.02
CA ALA A 24 -2.43 -17.17 16.29
C ALA A 24 -3.12 -18.18 15.37
N ILE A 25 -2.63 -18.29 14.13
CA ILE A 25 -3.09 -19.29 13.16
C ILE A 25 -2.15 -20.49 13.23
N SER A 26 -2.67 -21.69 13.49
CA SER A 26 -1.92 -22.94 13.34
C SER A 26 -2.46 -23.76 12.16
N TYR A 27 -1.57 -24.50 11.49
CA TYR A 27 -1.87 -25.34 10.33
C TYR A 27 -1.38 -26.76 10.58
N GLU A 28 -2.26 -27.75 10.45
CA GLU A 28 -1.88 -29.16 10.52
C GLU A 28 -1.02 -29.52 9.31
N GLY A 29 0.30 -29.65 9.52
CA GLY A 29 1.24 -30.20 8.54
C GLY A 29 2.50 -29.37 8.25
N LEU A 30 2.62 -28.15 8.78
CA LEU A 30 3.88 -27.41 8.75
C LEU A 30 4.52 -27.50 10.14
N ARG A 31 5.75 -28.04 10.23
CA ARG A 31 6.58 -27.86 11.42
C ARG A 31 6.58 -26.37 11.75
N PRO A 32 6.44 -25.96 13.03
CA PRO A 32 6.41 -24.56 13.37
C PRO A 32 7.68 -23.93 12.80
N ALA A 33 7.53 -22.99 11.87
CA ALA A 33 8.62 -22.08 11.57
C ALA A 33 8.88 -21.41 12.90
N SER A 34 9.98 -21.79 13.55
CA SER A 34 10.42 -21.18 14.78
C SER A 34 10.64 -19.71 14.44
N TYR A 35 9.65 -18.88 14.74
CA TYR A 35 9.86 -17.45 14.76
C TYR A 35 10.73 -17.21 15.99
N THR A 36 12.04 -17.35 15.82
CA THR A 36 13.00 -16.83 16.78
C THR A 36 12.62 -15.36 16.93
N ARG A 37 12.19 -14.97 18.13
CA ARG A 37 11.98 -13.55 18.45
C ARG A 37 13.23 -12.81 17.98
N LEU A 38 13.06 -11.92 17.01
CA LEU A 38 14.09 -10.94 16.70
C LEU A 38 14.44 -10.26 18.04
N PRO A 39 15.73 -10.14 18.39
CA PRO A 39 16.12 -9.49 19.63
C PRO A 39 15.53 -8.09 19.66
N ALA A 40 15.11 -7.68 20.86
CA ALA A 40 14.48 -6.40 21.12
C ALA A 40 15.19 -5.26 20.37
N VAL A 41 14.40 -4.47 19.67
CA VAL A 41 14.73 -3.25 18.91
C VAL A 41 15.82 -2.39 19.56
N ARG A 42 17.08 -2.80 19.38
CA ARG A 42 18.25 -2.01 19.74
C ARG A 42 19.34 -2.22 18.70
N ALA A 43 19.05 -1.78 17.49
CA ALA A 43 19.97 -1.17 16.54
C ALA A 43 19.25 -0.97 15.20
N LEU A 44 18.24 -0.08 15.16
CA LEU A 44 17.97 0.64 13.91
C LEU A 44 19.02 1.75 13.76
N ARG A 45 20.28 1.35 13.71
CA ARG A 45 21.39 2.21 13.29
C ARG A 45 21.89 1.65 11.97
N SER A 46 21.71 2.48 10.94
CA SER A 46 22.23 2.39 9.58
C SER A 46 21.87 1.14 8.76
N VAL A 47 20.64 1.08 8.24
CA VAL A 47 20.50 0.95 6.78
C VAL A 47 20.55 2.36 6.19
N ALA A 48 21.70 2.99 6.35
CA ALA A 48 22.02 4.23 5.66
C ALA A 48 22.46 3.84 4.25
N ALA A 49 21.75 4.37 3.26
CA ALA A 49 22.07 4.35 1.83
C ALA A 49 21.99 2.97 1.13
N SER A 50 20.77 2.49 0.83
CA SER A 50 20.58 1.98 -0.54
C SER A 50 20.34 3.20 -1.41
N SER A 51 21.11 3.27 -2.48
CA SER A 51 21.09 4.31 -3.49
C SER A 51 19.66 4.67 -3.89
N GLN A 52 19.43 5.97 -4.08
CA GLN A 52 18.19 6.47 -4.65
C GLN A 52 17.74 5.58 -5.82
N GLU A 53 16.44 5.26 -5.84
CA GLU A 53 15.70 4.82 -7.04
C GLU A 53 15.85 3.37 -7.52
N ASP A 54 16.19 2.42 -6.65
CA ASP A 54 16.22 0.98 -6.98
C ASP A 54 14.92 0.45 -7.63
N TRP A 55 13.80 1.13 -7.40
CA TRP A 55 12.48 0.80 -7.95
C TRP A 55 12.26 1.31 -9.39
N LYS A 56 12.98 2.34 -9.86
CA LYS A 56 12.70 2.98 -11.18
C LYS A 56 12.84 2.02 -12.35
N THR A 57 13.72 1.04 -12.22
CA THR A 57 14.00 0.03 -13.26
C THR A 57 13.13 -1.21 -13.12
N LYS A 58 12.24 -1.26 -12.12
CA LYS A 58 11.47 -2.46 -11.79
C LYS A 58 10.06 -2.36 -12.37
N HIS A 59 9.60 -3.43 -13.00
CA HIS A 59 8.26 -3.49 -13.58
C HIS A 59 7.13 -3.34 -12.56
N TYR A 60 7.37 -3.63 -11.27
CA TYR A 60 6.36 -3.45 -10.24
C TYR A 60 6.06 -1.97 -9.93
N SER A 61 6.93 -1.04 -10.29
CA SER A 61 6.77 0.38 -9.95
C SER A 61 5.99 1.16 -11.01
N PHE A 62 5.83 0.59 -12.21
CA PHE A 62 5.13 1.20 -13.33
C PHE A 62 4.30 0.17 -14.09
N PHE A 63 3.01 0.45 -14.22
CA PHE A 63 2.07 -0.36 -15.00
C PHE A 63 1.12 0.56 -15.76
N SER A 64 0.89 0.31 -17.04
CA SER A 64 -0.06 1.08 -17.86
C SER A 64 -0.99 0.13 -18.59
N HIS A 65 -2.26 0.14 -18.23
CA HIS A 65 -3.28 -0.72 -18.84
C HIS A 65 -4.04 0.05 -19.94
N LYS A 66 -3.41 0.21 -21.11
CA LYS A 66 -3.96 1.01 -22.23
C LYS A 66 -5.27 0.46 -22.80
N GLU A 67 -5.53 -0.84 -22.62
CA GLU A 67 -6.76 -1.50 -23.06
C GLU A 67 -7.93 -1.32 -22.08
N CYS A 68 -7.70 -0.71 -20.91
CA CYS A 68 -8.77 -0.42 -19.96
C CYS A 68 -9.77 0.58 -20.54
N GLU A 69 -11.05 0.33 -20.33
CA GLU A 69 -12.18 1.20 -20.72
C GLU A 69 -12.10 2.58 -20.06
N PHE A 70 -11.38 2.69 -18.95
CA PHE A 70 -11.16 3.92 -18.21
C PHE A 70 -9.82 4.58 -18.55
N PHE A 71 -9.02 4.08 -19.49
CA PHE A 71 -7.71 4.65 -19.80
C PHE A 71 -7.81 5.83 -20.80
N PRO A 72 -7.14 6.97 -20.54
CA PRO A 72 -6.52 7.35 -19.27
C PRO A 72 -7.60 7.80 -18.27
N CYS A 73 -7.49 7.38 -17.00
CA CYS A 73 -8.54 7.70 -16.03
C CYS A 73 -8.54 9.18 -15.60
N HIS A 74 -7.44 9.87 -15.89
CA HIS A 74 -7.29 11.31 -15.75
C HIS A 74 -6.76 11.89 -17.05
N LYS A 75 -7.25 13.08 -17.41
CA LYS A 75 -6.78 13.77 -18.62
C LYS A 75 -5.27 14.03 -18.52
N THR A 76 -4.53 13.56 -19.52
CA THR A 76 -3.08 13.72 -19.64
C THR A 76 -2.73 13.92 -21.11
N ASP A 77 -1.66 14.68 -21.37
CA ASP A 77 -1.07 14.82 -22.70
C ASP A 77 0.07 13.81 -22.94
N ASP A 78 0.41 13.02 -21.91
CA ASP A 78 1.46 11.98 -21.95
C ASP A 78 0.91 10.62 -21.45
N PRO A 79 0.23 9.86 -22.33
CA PRO A 79 -0.30 8.54 -22.00
C PRO A 79 0.80 7.48 -21.80
N ASP A 80 2.00 7.66 -22.34
CA ASP A 80 3.09 6.68 -22.26
C ASP A 80 3.77 6.66 -20.89
N ASN A 81 3.69 7.76 -20.14
CA ASN A 81 4.13 7.86 -18.76
C ASN A 81 2.98 7.78 -17.74
N PHE A 82 1.77 7.43 -18.19
CA PHE A 82 0.61 7.28 -17.32
C PHE A 82 0.64 5.95 -16.57
N ASN A 83 0.59 6.01 -15.25
CA ASN A 83 0.65 4.85 -14.36
C ASN A 83 -0.75 4.49 -13.84
N CYS A 84 -1.17 3.24 -14.01
CA CYS A 84 -2.42 2.66 -13.53
C CYS A 84 -2.28 1.98 -12.16
N MET A 85 -1.06 1.90 -11.59
CA MET A 85 -0.82 1.21 -10.32
C MET A 85 -1.65 1.78 -9.16
N PHE A 86 -1.89 3.08 -9.17
CA PHE A 86 -2.63 3.80 -8.12
C PHE A 86 -3.86 4.51 -8.72
N CYS A 87 -4.79 3.76 -9.29
CA CYS A 87 -6.03 4.33 -9.85
C CYS A 87 -6.94 5.04 -8.82
N TYR A 88 -6.71 4.82 -7.53
CA TYR A 88 -7.28 5.61 -6.44
C TYR A 88 -6.17 6.41 -5.74
N CYS A 89 -6.52 7.45 -4.97
CA CYS A 89 -5.53 8.24 -4.23
C CYS A 89 -5.11 7.53 -2.92
N PRO A 90 -3.93 6.90 -2.83
CA PRO A 90 -3.49 6.25 -1.59
C PRO A 90 -3.16 7.26 -0.48
N LEU A 91 -2.98 8.54 -0.85
CA LEU A 91 -2.59 9.61 0.07
C LEU A 91 -3.78 10.45 0.55
N TYR A 92 -5.01 9.95 0.36
CA TYR A 92 -6.22 10.68 0.70
C TYR A 92 -6.24 11.11 2.18
N VAL A 93 -5.89 10.18 3.08
CA VAL A 93 -5.85 10.35 4.55
C VAL A 93 -4.90 11.47 5.00
N LEU A 94 -3.87 11.77 4.22
CA LEU A 94 -2.93 12.85 4.55
C LEU A 94 -3.54 14.24 4.38
N GLY A 95 -4.77 14.36 3.86
CA GLY A 95 -5.45 15.63 3.69
C GLY A 95 -4.66 16.58 2.80
N ASP A 96 -4.47 17.82 3.24
CA ASP A 96 -3.68 18.85 2.57
C ASP A 96 -2.18 18.55 2.52
N LYS A 97 -1.67 17.70 3.42
CA LYS A 97 -0.25 17.33 3.48
C LYS A 97 0.15 16.34 2.39
N CYS A 98 -0.78 15.82 1.58
CA CYS A 98 -0.47 14.78 0.60
C CYS A 98 0.47 15.21 -0.54
N GLY A 99 0.64 16.53 -0.77
CA GLY A 99 1.50 17.08 -1.83
C GLY A 99 0.99 16.87 -3.26
N GLY A 100 -0.25 16.40 -3.40
CA GLY A 100 -0.92 16.24 -4.70
C GLY A 100 -1.84 17.41 -5.01
N ASN A 101 -2.27 17.52 -6.26
CA ASN A 101 -3.25 18.52 -6.70
C ASN A 101 -4.67 18.03 -6.40
N PHE A 102 -5.41 18.71 -5.52
CA PHE A 102 -6.80 18.35 -5.18
C PHE A 102 -7.66 19.61 -5.02
N SER A 103 -8.96 19.46 -5.23
CA SER A 103 -9.97 20.45 -4.87
C SER A 103 -10.79 19.97 -3.67
N LYS A 104 -11.55 20.88 -3.04
CA LYS A 104 -12.59 20.51 -2.09
C LYS A 104 -13.94 20.78 -2.71
N THR A 105 -14.88 19.86 -2.55
CA THR A 105 -16.28 20.07 -2.92
C THR A 105 -16.92 21.06 -1.94
N ASP A 106 -18.13 21.55 -2.26
CA ASP A 106 -18.91 22.42 -1.36
C ASP A 106 -19.21 21.77 -0.01
N SER A 107 -19.30 20.44 0.03
CA SER A 107 -19.44 19.63 1.25
C SER A 107 -18.14 19.43 2.03
N GLY A 108 -17.02 20.00 1.56
CA GLY A 108 -15.70 19.86 2.19
C GLY A 108 -15.00 18.54 1.92
N LEU A 109 -15.55 17.67 1.06
CA LEU A 109 -14.91 16.42 0.66
C LEU A 109 -13.74 16.71 -0.28
N LYS A 110 -12.63 16.01 -0.07
CA LYS A 110 -11.46 16.12 -0.94
C LYS A 110 -11.74 15.43 -2.28
N ASP A 111 -11.53 16.15 -3.37
CA ASP A 111 -11.70 15.68 -4.74
C ASP A 111 -10.32 15.62 -5.43
N CYS A 112 -9.88 14.39 -5.71
CA CYS A 112 -8.61 14.10 -6.39
C CYS A 112 -8.78 13.80 -7.89
N SER A 113 -9.96 14.00 -8.48
CA SER A 113 -10.28 13.67 -9.88
C SER A 113 -9.43 14.38 -10.94
N LYS A 114 -8.63 15.38 -10.55
CA LYS A 114 -7.69 16.12 -11.40
C LYS A 114 -6.22 15.91 -10.99
N CYS A 115 -5.97 14.98 -10.07
CA CYS A 115 -4.64 14.74 -9.53
C CYS A 115 -3.87 13.75 -10.41
N LEU A 116 -2.77 14.19 -11.00
CA LEU A 116 -1.86 13.30 -11.75
C LEU A 116 -0.76 12.69 -10.88
N LEU A 117 -0.65 13.07 -9.61
CA LEU A 117 0.37 12.55 -8.71
C LEU A 117 0.40 11.01 -8.69
N PRO A 118 -0.69 10.25 -8.50
CA PRO A 118 -0.61 8.79 -8.54
C PRO A 118 -0.37 8.18 -9.93
N HIS A 119 -0.51 9.00 -10.98
CA HIS A 119 -0.49 8.58 -12.37
C HIS A 119 0.81 8.87 -13.11
N GLN A 120 1.84 9.36 -12.43
CA GLN A 120 3.14 9.56 -13.04
C GLN A 120 4.04 8.34 -12.83
N ARG A 121 4.88 8.05 -13.84
CA ARG A 121 5.92 7.02 -13.76
C ARG A 121 6.81 7.16 -12.52
N ASN A 122 7.13 8.39 -12.13
CA ASN A 122 8.06 8.65 -11.05
C ASN A 122 7.43 8.72 -9.65
N SER A 123 6.14 8.42 -9.51
CA SER A 123 5.43 8.62 -8.25
C SER A 123 5.51 7.47 -7.27
N PHE A 124 5.94 6.29 -7.71
CA PHE A 124 5.98 5.09 -6.86
C PHE A 124 6.78 5.33 -5.58
N GLY A 125 8.01 5.83 -5.68
CA GLY A 125 8.85 6.10 -4.52
C GLY A 125 8.19 7.03 -3.50
N TYR A 126 7.65 8.17 -3.97
CA TYR A 126 6.97 9.15 -3.11
C TYR A 126 5.76 8.55 -2.38
N ILE A 127 4.96 7.74 -3.08
CA ILE A 127 3.76 7.12 -2.52
C ILE A 127 4.15 6.05 -1.49
N SER A 128 5.11 5.19 -1.82
CA SER A 128 5.59 4.14 -0.91
C SER A 128 6.20 4.71 0.37
N GLU A 129 7.04 5.75 0.27
CA GLU A 129 7.62 6.41 1.44
C GLU A 129 6.58 7.13 2.30
N SER A 130 5.51 7.64 1.67
CA SER A 130 4.42 8.31 2.36
C SER A 130 3.60 7.40 3.27
N PHE A 131 3.75 6.07 3.18
CA PHE A 131 3.06 5.14 4.08
C PHE A 131 3.37 5.42 5.57
N SER A 132 4.63 5.73 5.89
CA SER A 132 5.04 6.11 7.25
C SER A 132 4.25 7.33 7.79
N ARG A 133 3.97 8.30 6.92
CA ARG A 133 3.20 9.52 7.24
C ARG A 133 1.72 9.20 7.45
N ILE A 134 1.19 8.22 6.72
CA ILE A 134 -0.20 7.76 6.85
C ILE A 134 -0.38 7.11 8.22
N VAL A 135 0.49 6.15 8.58
CA VAL A 135 0.46 5.48 9.90
C VAL A 135 0.49 6.51 11.03
N ALA A 136 1.45 7.44 11.01
CA ALA A 136 1.54 8.51 12.01
C ALA A 136 0.32 9.45 12.04
N THR A 137 -0.46 9.54 10.96
CA THR A 137 -1.69 10.35 10.92
C THR A 137 -2.87 9.60 11.52
N MET A 138 -2.93 8.28 11.33
CA MET A 138 -3.97 7.43 11.90
C MET A 138 -3.82 7.32 13.42
N GLU A 139 -2.60 7.14 13.93
CA GLU A 139 -2.32 7.08 15.37
C GLU A 139 -2.82 8.32 16.12
N ARG A 140 -2.63 9.52 15.54
CA ARG A 140 -3.10 10.79 16.14
C ARG A 140 -4.62 10.98 16.14
N GLN A 141 -5.37 10.18 15.40
CA GLN A 141 -6.82 10.25 15.34
C GLN A 141 -7.50 9.27 16.31
N GLU A 142 -6.72 8.35 16.89
CA GLU A 142 -7.21 7.40 17.90
C GLU A 142 -7.15 7.97 19.33
N ASP A 143 -6.53 9.14 19.50
CA ASP A 143 -6.49 9.95 20.74
C ASP A 143 -7.72 10.87 20.87
#